data_AF-W1XED7-F1
#
_entry.id   AF-W1XED7-F1
#
_cell.length_a   1.000
_cell.length_b   1.000
_cell.length_c   1.000
_cell.angle_alpha   90.00
_cell.angle_beta   90.00
_cell.angle_gamma   90.00
#
_symmetry.space_group_name_H-M   'P 1'
#
loop_
_entity.id
_entity.type
_entity.pdbx_description
1 polymer ?
#
loop_
_entity_poly.entity_id
_entity_poly.type
_entity_poly.pdbx_seq_one_letter_code
_entity_poly.pdbx_strand_id
1 'polypeptide(L)' 'DQWSYHSRLYRAAEFVSRTEGFQIVELNSFGCGLDSIVADQVKDILSANHKIHTLLKIDEGTNLGAVTIRLRSLQS' A
#
# COMPACT_ATOMS: atom_id res chain seq x y z
N ASP A 1 -4.81 19.00 -2.21
CA ASP A 1 -3.36 19.22 -2.01
C ASP A 1 -2.66 17.86 -1.96
N GLN A 2 -1.55 17.67 -2.66
CA GLN A 2 -0.81 16.39 -2.67
C GLN A 2 -0.38 15.96 -1.24
N TRP A 3 -0.11 16.93 -0.37
CA TRP A 3 0.25 16.73 1.04
C TRP A 3 -0.81 16.03 1.88
N SER A 4 -2.10 16.25 1.60
CA SER A 4 -3.16 15.58 2.35
C SER A 4 -3.26 14.09 2.01
N TYR A 5 -2.89 13.67 0.79
CA TYR A 5 -2.91 12.26 0.40
C TYR A 5 -1.86 11.46 1.17
N HIS A 6 -0.61 11.91 1.19
CA HIS A 6 0.47 11.25 1.93
C HIS A 6 0.20 11.25 3.44
N SER A 7 -0.33 12.35 3.97
CA SER A 7 -0.75 12.44 5.36
C SER A 7 -1.87 11.45 5.73
N ARG A 8 -2.70 11.01 4.77
CA ARG A 8 -3.72 9.96 4.99
C ARG A 8 -3.09 8.57 4.96
N LEU A 9 -2.18 8.32 4.02
CA LEU A 9 -1.42 7.06 3.93
C LEU A 9 -0.64 6.78 5.21
N TYR A 10 0.06 7.77 5.77
CA TYR A 10 0.78 7.60 7.04
C TYR A 10 -0.16 7.31 8.21
N ARG A 11 -1.31 8.01 8.29
CA ARG A 11 -2.32 7.71 9.33
C ARG A 11 -2.90 6.31 9.19
N ALA A 12 -3.14 5.85 7.97
CA ALA A 12 -3.59 4.48 7.72
C ALA A 12 -2.52 3.46 8.13
N ALA A 13 -1.26 3.69 7.77
CA ALA A 13 -0.13 2.83 8.15
C ALA A 13 0.00 2.72 9.68
N GLU A 14 -0.06 3.86 10.38
CA GLU A 14 -0.04 3.92 11.85
C GLU A 14 -1.23 3.21 12.50
N PHE A 15 -2.43 3.35 11.92
CA PHE A 15 -3.61 2.65 12.43
C PHE A 15 -3.47 1.13 12.25
N VAL A 16 -3.13 0.68 11.04
CA VAL A 16 -3.02 -0.75 10.71
C VAL A 16 -1.84 -1.40 11.44
N SER A 17 -0.73 -0.69 11.64
CA SER A 17 0.44 -1.23 12.35
C SER A 17 0.11 -1.65 13.79
N ARG A 18 -0.82 -0.94 14.44
CA ARG A 18 -1.27 -1.21 15.82
C ARG A 18 -2.54 -2.04 15.94
N THR A 19 -3.19 -2.38 14.82
CA THR A 19 -4.50 -3.06 14.85
C THR A 19 -4.39 -4.49 14.34
N GLU A 20 -4.86 -5.44 15.14
CA GLU A 20 -4.93 -6.86 14.76
C GLU A 20 -6.00 -7.08 13.67
N GLY A 21 -5.77 -8.03 12.77
CA GLY A 21 -6.73 -8.36 11.69
C GLY A 21 -6.76 -7.38 10.51
N PHE A 22 -6.00 -6.28 10.55
CA PHE A 22 -5.89 -5.34 9.42
C PHE A 22 -4.59 -5.51 8.64
N GLN A 23 -4.68 -5.21 7.35
CA GLN A 23 -3.57 -5.16 6.39
C GLN A 23 -3.76 -3.97 5.43
N ILE A 24 -2.65 -3.47 4.88
CA ILE A 24 -2.68 -2.46 3.82
C ILE A 24 -2.41 -3.13 2.48
N VAL A 25 -3.30 -2.86 1.53
CA VAL A 25 -3.07 -3.09 0.09
C VAL A 25 -3.11 -1.75 -0.63
N GLU A 26 -1.98 -1.35 -1.20
CA GLU A 26 -1.82 -0.10 -1.93
C GLU A 26 -1.76 -0.38 -3.43
N LEU A 27 -2.61 0.31 -4.19
CA LEU A 27 -2.59 0.30 -5.66
C LEU A 27 -1.92 1.60 -6.11
N ASN A 28 -0.74 1.50 -6.70
CA ASN A 28 0.06 2.66 -7.07
C ASN A 28 0.40 2.60 -8.56
N SER A 29 0.27 3.72 -9.28
CA SER A 29 0.66 3.76 -10.69
C SER A 29 2.18 3.91 -10.83
N PHE A 30 2.76 3.55 -11.98
CA PHE A 30 4.17 3.85 -12.23
C PHE A 30 4.41 5.37 -12.26
N GLY A 31 4.77 5.95 -11.11
CA GLY A 31 5.21 7.33 -10.98
C GLY A 31 6.58 7.37 -10.32
N CYS A 32 7.61 7.87 -11.01
CA CYS A 32 8.83 8.27 -10.32
C CYS A 32 8.55 9.61 -9.62
N GLY A 33 8.74 9.65 -8.30
CA GLY A 33 8.47 10.88 -7.55
C GLY A 33 8.06 10.62 -6.10
N LEU A 34 7.23 11.52 -5.57
CA LEU A 34 6.89 11.54 -4.15
C LEU A 34 6.10 10.28 -3.70
N ASP A 35 5.34 9.66 -4.59
CA ASP A 35 4.53 8.48 -4.29
C ASP A 35 5.39 7.23 -4.01
N SER A 36 6.54 7.07 -4.67
CA SER A 36 7.45 5.96 -4.37
C SER A 36 8.11 6.12 -2.99
N ILE A 37 8.46 7.35 -2.62
CA ILE A 37 9.03 7.65 -1.30
C ILE A 37 8.01 7.38 -0.20
N VAL A 38 6.75 7.74 -0.43
CA VAL A 38 5.68 7.55 0.56
C VAL A 38 5.35 6.08 0.72
N ALA A 39 5.30 5.31 -0.37
CA ALA A 39 5.09 3.86 -0.31
C ALA A 39 6.21 3.16 0.48
N ASP A 40 7.47 3.55 0.27
CA ASP A 40 8.61 3.02 1.05
C ASP A 40 8.49 3.37 2.54
N GLN A 41 8.10 4.61 2.87
CA GLN A 41 7.92 5.02 4.25
C GLN A 41 6.73 4.31 4.94
N VAL A 42 5.64 4.06 4.22
CA VAL A 42 4.49 3.25 4.70
C VAL A 42 4.93 1.81 4.97
N LYS A 43 5.74 1.23 4.08
CA LYS A 43 6.32 -0.09 4.27
C LYS A 43 7.16 -0.17 5.53
N ASP A 44 7.96 0.85 5.83
CA ASP A 44 8.81 0.90 7.03
C ASP A 44 7.97 0.93 8.32
N ILE A 45 6.91 1.76 8.37
CA ILE A 45 5.99 1.84 9.51
C ILE A 45 5.35 0.47 9.82
N LEU A 46 4.88 -0.22 8.78
CA LEU A 46 4.26 -1.54 8.90
C LEU A 46 5.29 -2.61 9.29
N SER A 47 6.47 -2.60 8.67
CA SER A 47 7.53 -3.57 8.94
C SER A 47 8.07 -3.48 10.37
N ALA A 48 8.16 -2.27 10.93
CA ALA A 48 8.53 -2.05 12.33
C ALA A 48 7.58 -2.73 13.33
N ASN A 49 6.35 -3.04 12.91
CA ASN A 49 5.33 -3.72 13.71
C ASN A 49 5.02 -5.13 13.17
N HIS A 50 5.94 -5.73 12.40
CA HIS A 50 5.80 -7.08 11.83
C HIS A 50 4.56 -7.24 10.92
N LYS A 51 4.11 -6.15 10.28
CA LYS A 51 3.00 -6.14 9.32
C LYS A 51 3.51 -6.06 7.89
N ILE A 52 2.81 -6.72 6.97
CA ILE A 52 3.14 -6.74 5.55
C ILE A 52 2.45 -5.55 4.86
N HIS A 53 3.22 -4.80 4.09
CA HIS A 53 2.71 -3.83 3.11
C HIS A 53 2.58 -4.49 1.75
N THR A 54 1.35 -4.64 1.25
CA THR A 54 1.13 -5.16 -0.11
C THR A 54 1.04 -4.00 -1.09
N LEU A 55 2.07 -3.83 -1.91
CA LEU A 55 2.06 -2.86 -3.01
C LEU A 55 1.76 -3.54 -4.34
N LEU A 56 0.71 -3.10 -5.02
CA LEU A 56 0.29 -3.54 -6.35
C LEU A 56 0.51 -2.40 -7.34
N LYS A 57 1.42 -2.60 -8.30
CA LYS A 57 1.70 -1.62 -9.34
C LYS A 57 0.70 -1.75 -10.49
N ILE A 58 0.13 -0.62 -10.92
CA ILE A 58 -0.83 -0.53 -12.03
C ILE A 58 -0.29 0.43 -13.12
N ASP A 59 -0.44 0.06 -14.39
CA ASP A 59 -0.20 0.88 -15.57
C ASP A 59 -1.44 0.90 -16.47
N GLU A 60 -1.46 1.73 -17.51
CA GLU A 60 -2.59 1.82 -18.46
C GLU A 60 -2.91 0.48 -19.15
N GLY A 61 -1.97 -0.48 -19.18
CA GLY A 61 -2.15 -1.81 -19.76
C GLY A 61 -2.40 -2.91 -18.72
N THR A 62 -2.52 -2.60 -17.43
CA THR A 62 -2.48 -3.61 -16.38
C THR A 62 -3.76 -4.43 -16.36
N ASN A 63 -3.59 -5.75 -16.51
CA ASN A 63 -4.70 -6.69 -16.48
C ASN A 63 -5.28 -6.77 -15.05
N LEU A 64 -6.47 -6.20 -14.86
CA LEU A 64 -7.23 -6.25 -13.60
C LEU A 64 -7.50 -7.69 -13.11
N GLY A 65 -7.47 -8.68 -14.00
CA GLY A 65 -7.53 -10.10 -13.64
C GLY A 65 -6.33 -10.55 -12.81
N ALA A 66 -5.11 -10.12 -13.15
CA ALA A 66 -3.91 -10.45 -12.37
C ALA A 66 -3.93 -9.80 -10.98
N VAL A 67 -4.41 -8.55 -10.91
CA VAL A 67 -4.65 -7.84 -9.63
C VAL A 67 -5.69 -8.59 -8.79
N THR A 68 -6.79 -9.03 -9.41
CA THR A 68 -7.86 -9.77 -8.74
C THR A 68 -7.37 -11.10 -8.16
N ILE A 69 -6.55 -11.85 -8.92
CA ILE A 69 -5.97 -13.10 -8.45
C ILE A 69 -5.07 -12.85 -7.23
N ARG A 70 -4.22 -11.82 -7.29
CA ARG A 70 -3.30 -11.50 -6.20
C ARG A 70 -4.02 -11.03 -4.93
N LEU A 71 -5.13 -10.30 -5.07
CA LEU A 71 -5.98 -9.94 -3.94
C LEU A 71 -6.64 -11.17 -3.29
N ARG A 72 -7.13 -12.12 -4.10
CA ARG A 72 -7.73 -13.36 -3.58
C ARG A 72 -6.72 -14.21 -2.80
N SER A 73 -5.46 -14.27 -3.25
CA SER A 73 -4.40 -14.99 -2.52
C SER A 73 -4.02 -14.37 -1.18
N LEU A 74 -4.41 -13.12 -0.90
CA LEU A 74 -4.17 -12.48 0.40
C LEU A 74 -5.29 -12.78 1.41
N GLN A 75 -6.44 -13.26 0.95
CA GLN A 75 -7.58 -13.61 1.81
C GLN A 75 -7.53 -15.07 2.30
N SER A 76 -6.71 -15.90 1.67
CA SER A 76 -6.51 -17.32 1.96
C SER A 76 -5.38 -17.56 2.95
#